data_AF-A0A7W8P121-F1
#
_entry.id   AF-A0A7W8P121-F1
#
_cell.length_a   1.000
_cell.length_b   1.000
_cell.length_c   1.000
_cell.angle_alpha   90.00
_cell.angle_beta   90.00
_cell.angle_gamma   90.00
#
_symmetry.space_group_name_H-M   'P 1'
#
loop_
_entity.id
_entity.type
_entity.pdbx_description
1 polymer ?
#
loop_
_entity_poly.entity_id
_entity_poly.type
_entity_poly.pdbx_seq_one_letter_code
_entity_poly.pdbx_strand_id
1 'polypeptide(L)' 'MAPAIGGRAAPDNLIRVTLDGIGSPARPELGTMPAYHDSLNDAQVAELVSYLRAQFAGGEPAWRDVAANVARIRAEPREQ' A
#
# COMPACT_ATOMS: atom_id res chain seq x y z
N MET A 1 -2.78 0.22 -21.61
CA MET A 1 -2.69 -1.09 -20.92
C MET A 1 -1.76 -0.91 -19.72
N ALA A 2 -2.31 -0.60 -18.54
CA ALA A 2 -1.51 -0.58 -17.31
C ALA A 2 -1.14 -2.03 -16.96
N PRO A 3 0.10 -2.29 -16.51
CA PRO A 3 0.50 -3.66 -16.22
C PRO A 3 -0.43 -4.23 -15.14
N ALA A 4 -1.00 -5.40 -15.43
CA ALA A 4 -1.75 -6.17 -14.47
C ALA A 4 -0.79 -6.48 -13.30
N ILE A 5 -1.13 -5.99 -12.11
CA ILE A 5 -0.44 -6.33 -10.86
C ILE A 5 -0.77 -7.79 -10.59
N GLY A 6 0.01 -8.70 -11.19
CA GLY A 6 -0.18 -10.13 -11.06
C GLY A 6 0.15 -10.62 -9.66
N GLY A 7 -0.81 -11.29 -9.02
CA GLY A 7 -0.54 -12.36 -8.04
C GLY A 7 -0.38 -11.99 -6.57
N ARG A 8 -0.79 -10.80 -6.11
CA ARG A 8 -0.77 -10.43 -4.69
C ARG A 8 -2.09 -9.78 -4.28
N ALA A 9 -2.61 -10.12 -3.10
CA ALA A 9 -3.88 -9.58 -2.65
C ALA A 9 -3.82 -8.04 -2.64
N ALA A 10 -4.92 -7.41 -3.08
CA ALA A 10 -5.02 -5.97 -3.24
C ALA A 10 -4.59 -5.13 -2.02
N PRO A 11 -4.86 -5.51 -0.74
CA PRO A 11 -4.39 -4.75 0.41
C PRO A 11 -2.86 -4.72 0.53
N ASP A 12 -2.19 -5.85 0.29
CA ASP A 12 -0.74 -5.97 0.46
C ASP A 12 0.04 -5.06 -0.49
N ASN A 13 -0.46 -4.90 -1.71
CA ASN A 13 0.15 -4.01 -2.69
C ASN A 13 0.07 -2.54 -2.22
N LEU A 14 -1.12 -2.10 -1.78
CA LEU A 14 -1.30 -0.72 -1.32
C LEU A 14 -0.50 -0.43 -0.05
N ILE A 15 -0.45 -1.39 0.88
CA ILE A 15 0.35 -1.28 2.10
C ILE A 15 1.84 -1.12 1.74
N ARG A 16 2.39 -1.97 0.86
CA ARG A 16 3.78 -1.86 0.43
C ARG A 16 4.10 -0.53 -0.25
N VAL A 17 3.26 -0.11 -1.20
CA VAL A 17 3.43 1.20 -1.87
C VAL A 17 3.41 2.35 -0.85
N THR A 18 2.60 2.26 0.19
CA THR A 18 2.55 3.26 1.25
C THR A 18 3.82 3.23 2.12
N LEU A 19 4.32 2.03 2.45
CA LEU A 19 5.49 1.87 3.31
C LEU A 19 6.79 2.18 2.57
N ASP A 20 7.04 1.53 1.44
CA ASP A 20 8.27 1.60 0.65
C ASP A 20 8.30 2.80 -0.31
N GLY A 21 7.13 3.40 -0.60
CA GLY A 21 7.02 4.45 -1.59
C GLY A 21 7.19 3.91 -3.02
N ILE A 22 7.28 4.83 -3.98
CA ILE A 22 7.55 4.53 -5.39
C ILE A 22 8.75 5.35 -5.81
N GLY A 23 9.95 4.76 -5.67
CA GLY A 23 11.21 5.41 -6.04
C GLY A 23 11.46 5.47 -7.55
N SER A 24 10.92 4.52 -8.31
CA SER A 24 10.93 4.52 -9.79
C SER A 24 9.50 4.46 -10.30
N PRO A 25 8.89 5.60 -10.65
CA PRO A 25 7.54 5.59 -11.15
C PRO A 25 7.46 4.83 -12.48
N ALA A 26 6.38 4.05 -12.68
CA ALA A 26 6.18 3.25 -13.89
C ALA A 26 6.06 4.10 -15.17
N ARG A 27 5.83 5.41 -15.01
CA ARG A 27 5.88 6.41 -16.08
C ARG A 27 6.55 7.68 -15.55
N PRO A 28 7.34 8.37 -16.38
CA PRO A 28 8.02 9.60 -15.97
C PRO A 28 7.06 10.75 -15.62
N GLU A 29 5.80 10.68 -16.06
CA GLU A 29 4.74 11.64 -15.70
C GLU A 29 4.14 11.42 -14.31
N LEU A 30 4.39 10.26 -13.68
CA LEU A 30 3.90 9.96 -12.35
C LEU A 30 4.91 10.47 -11.32
N GLY A 31 4.43 11.27 -10.36
CA GLY A 31 5.26 11.78 -9.27
C GLY A 31 5.79 10.67 -8.37
N THR A 32 6.92 10.92 -7.72
CA THR A 32 7.49 10.04 -6.70
C THR A 32 6.61 10.06 -5.46
N MET A 33 6.27 8.89 -4.92
CA MET A 33 5.63 8.77 -3.62
C MET A 33 6.72 8.46 -2.58
N PRO A 34 6.94 9.32 -1.56
CA PRO A 34 7.91 9.03 -0.52
C PRO A 34 7.48 7.80 0.30
N ALA A 35 8.46 7.09 0.84
CA ALA A 35 8.23 6.02 1.80
C ALA A 35 7.68 6.60 3.11
N TYR A 36 6.55 6.08 3.59
CA TYR A 36 5.99 6.48 4.89
C TYR A 36 6.33 5.50 6.02
N HIS A 37 7.15 4.48 5.73
CA HIS A 37 7.55 3.45 6.70
C HIS A 37 8.01 4.05 8.03
N ASP A 38 8.90 5.05 8.00
CA ASP A 38 9.50 5.63 9.21
C ASP A 38 8.73 6.84 9.77
N SER A 39 7.73 7.32 9.02
CA SER A 39 6.92 8.50 9.38
C SER A 39 5.59 8.16 10.03
N LEU A 40 5.00 7.00 9.69
CA LEU A 40 3.71 6.55 10.19
C LEU A 40 3.88 5.26 11.00
N ASN A 41 3.07 5.07 12.03
CA ASN A 41 2.97 3.79 12.73
C ASN A 41 1.95 2.84 12.05
N ASP A 42 1.85 1.60 12.52
CA ASP A 42 1.00 0.57 11.92
C ASP A 42 -0.47 0.94 11.89
N ALA A 43 -0.97 1.56 12.97
CA ALA A 43 -2.35 2.00 13.07
C ALA A 43 -2.66 3.13 12.08
N GLN A 44 -1.75 4.09 11.93
CA GLN A 44 -1.90 5.20 10.98
C GLN A 44 -1.88 4.70 9.53
N VAL A 45 -1.01 3.74 9.21
CA VAL A 45 -0.98 3.12 7.86
C VAL A 45 -2.28 2.33 7.63
N ALA A 46 -2.77 1.58 8.61
CA ALA A 46 -4.00 0.81 8.49
C ALA A 46 -5.23 1.70 8.25
N GLU A 47 -5.32 2.83 8.96
CA GLU A 47 -6.38 3.81 8.77
C GLU A 47 -6.32 4.44 7.37
N LEU A 48 -5.13 4.84 6.91
CA LEU A 48 -4.94 5.41 5.58
C LEU A 48 -5.35 4.40 4.48
N VAL A 49 -4.91 3.15 4.59
CA VAL A 49 -5.23 2.09 3.64
C VAL A 49 -6.74 1.81 3.62
N SER A 50 -7.38 1.79 4.79
CA SER A 50 -8.83 1.59 4.90
C SER A 50 -9.61 2.76 4.32
N TYR A 51 -9.15 3.99 4.56
CA TYR A 51 -9.74 5.19 3.97
C TYR A 51 -9.63 5.19 2.44
N LEU A 52 -8.46 4.89 1.90
CA LEU A 52 -8.25 4.80 0.45
C LEU A 52 -9.13 3.72 -0.19
N ARG A 53 -9.27 2.57 0.48
CA ARG A 53 -10.18 1.50 0.05
C ARG A 53 -11.62 1.99 -0.04
N ALA A 54 -12.10 2.65 1.02
CA ALA A 54 -13.47 3.17 1.07
C ALA A 54 -13.72 4.28 0.04
N GLN A 55 -12.75 5.18 -0.15
CA GLN A 55 -12.89 6.34 -1.02
C GLN A 55 -12.77 6.01 -2.51
N PHE A 56 -11.82 5.15 -2.89
CA PHE A 56 -11.48 4.91 -4.29
C PHE A 56 -12.02 3.58 -4.85
N ALA A 57 -12.45 2.66 -3.98
CA ALA A 57 -13.07 1.40 -4.39
C ALA A 57 -14.49 1.27 -3.81
N GLY A 58 -15.30 2.33 -4.00
CA GLY A 58 -16.66 2.48 -3.44
C GLY A 58 -17.72 1.46 -3.91
N GLY A 59 -17.32 0.33 -4.47
CA GLY A 59 -18.19 -0.81 -4.79
C GLY A 59 -17.68 -2.14 -4.24
N GLU A 60 -16.54 -2.16 -3.56
CA GLU A 60 -15.95 -3.38 -3.03
C GLU A 60 -15.98 -3.39 -1.49
N PRO A 61 -16.03 -4.58 -0.85
CA PRO A 61 -16.02 -4.67 0.60
C PRO A 61 -14.72 -4.12 1.20
N ALA A 62 -14.85 -3.58 2.42
CA ALA A 62 -13.73 -3.19 3.25
C ALA A 62 -12.82 -4.41 3.50
N TRP A 63 -11.50 -4.17 3.49
CA TRP A 63 -10.55 -5.21 3.85
C TRP A 63 -10.59 -5.49 5.35
N ARG A 64 -10.42 -6.76 5.70
CA ARG A 64 -10.33 -7.21 7.09
C ARG A 64 -8.88 -7.27 7.54
N ASP A 65 -8.66 -7.11 8.84
CA ASP A 65 -7.36 -7.31 9.49
C ASP A 65 -6.23 -6.48 8.89
N VAL A 66 -6.54 -5.26 8.40
CA VAL A 66 -5.57 -4.38 7.74
C VAL A 66 -4.36 -4.10 8.65
N ALA A 67 -4.57 -3.86 9.94
CA ALA A 67 -3.49 -3.65 10.90
C ALA A 67 -2.55 -4.87 11.02
N ALA A 68 -3.11 -6.09 11.04
CA ALA A 68 -2.31 -7.31 11.07
C ALA A 68 -1.50 -7.49 9.77
N ASN A 69 -2.10 -7.15 8.62
CA ASN A 69 -1.40 -7.17 7.33
C ASN A 69 -0.27 -6.14 7.27
N VAL A 70 -0.47 -4.94 7.83
CA VAL A 70 0.58 -3.91 7.93
C VAL A 70 1.75 -4.41 8.76
N ALA A 71 1.49 -4.92 9.97
CA ALA A 71 2.54 -5.45 10.84
C ALA A 71 3.28 -6.62 10.18
N ARG A 72 2.56 -7.52 9.51
CA ARG A 72 3.13 -8.65 8.75
C ARG A 72 4.07 -8.15 7.66
N ILE A 73 3.65 -7.17 6.86
CA ILE A 73 4.43 -6.64 5.74
C ILE A 73 5.66 -5.86 6.21
N ARG A 74 5.57 -5.10 7.31
CA ARG A 74 6.74 -4.43 7.90
C ARG A 74 7.80 -5.39 8.43
N ALA A 75 7.38 -6.56 8.88
CA ALA A 75 8.29 -7.60 9.32
C ALA A 75 8.94 -8.35 8.14
N GLU A 76 8.42 -8.20 6.91
CA GLU A 76 9.07 -8.76 5.73
C GLU A 76 10.34 -7.98 5.39
N PRO A 77 11.43 -8.66 4.99
CA PRO A 77 12.62 -7.98 4.51
C PRO A 77 12.28 -7.17 3.25
N ARG A 78 12.75 -5.91 3.21
CA ARG A 78 12.61 -5.07 2.02
C ARG A 78 13.48 -5.68 0.92
N GLU A 79 12.83 -6.28 -0.08
CA GLU A 79 13.49 -6.59 -1.34
C GLU A 79 13.67 -5.26 -2.07
N GLN A 80 14.89 -4.73 -2.00
CA GLN A 80 15.28 -3.46 -2.63
C GLN A 80 15.68 -3.65 -4.08
#